data_AF-A0A8T0HD56-F1
#
_entry.id   AF-A0A8T0HD56-F1
#
_cell.length_a   1.000
_cell.length_b   1.000
_cell.length_c   1.000
_cell.angle_alpha   90.00
_cell.angle_beta   90.00
_cell.angle_gamma   90.00
#
_symmetry.space_group_name_H-M   'P 1'
#
loop_
_entity.id
_entity.type
_entity.pdbx_description
1 polymer ?
#
loop_
_entity_poly.entity_id
_entity_poly.type
_entity_poly.pdbx_seq_one_letter_code
_entity_poly.pdbx_strand_id
1 'polypeptide(L)'
;MAMALRQEEIAGRGRALVATRGLRAGEVLLRDSPLLVYEEAEAAESGAFCSHCERLLSLPGREAVPCSACEGVTFCGESCLESARSGSHNARVCKGITALKKRKGFSLERRTLARFLIAAYDLAFRDTKAFVKLLELEGQEQEEEVVKELHEFVVEAFGELEALPSEISLETTGGLLARDACNAFGLMAPSKAGEERKVRAYAMFAQASMFNHDCLPNACRFEYVDRDGEGNTDVIVRALHEIEEGSEVCLSYFPIDWAYGDRQTRLHEEYGFWCKCARCKVESEWKDEDEGEDDEGESDGELEVGASDVGAGKVTSEDAGSVDDDEDDFGHAIFFVKYLCPVEECGGTMAPLPPGELDAQGLEGSMECNYCGHVRSDEEFHRDLEEHGMVDD
;
A
#
# COMPACT_ATOMS: atom_id res chain seq x y z
N MET A 1 -6.35 2.93 -27.64
CA MET A 1 -4.93 2.74 -27.27
C MET A 1 -4.80 1.37 -26.64
N ALA A 2 -3.69 0.66 -26.88
CA ALA A 2 -3.41 -0.59 -26.17
C ALA A 2 -3.24 -0.29 -24.67
N MET A 3 -3.74 -1.17 -23.79
CA MET A 3 -3.54 -1.01 -22.34
C MET A 3 -2.06 -1.16 -22.02
N ALA A 4 -1.51 -0.30 -21.15
CA ALA A 4 -0.08 -0.29 -20.81
C ALA A 4 0.37 -1.54 -20.05
N LEU A 5 -0.56 -2.16 -19.30
CA LEU A 5 -0.32 -3.33 -18.47
C LEU A 5 -1.28 -4.46 -18.83
N ARG A 6 -0.84 -5.70 -18.63
CA ARG A 6 -1.68 -6.90 -18.65
C ARG A 6 -1.38 -7.76 -17.43
N GLN A 7 -2.37 -8.51 -16.97
CA GLN A 7 -2.16 -9.47 -15.89
C GLN A 7 -1.56 -10.76 -16.44
N GLU A 8 -0.57 -11.32 -15.76
CA GLU A 8 0.02 -12.63 -16.02
C GLU A 8 0.23 -13.40 -14.71
N GLU A 9 0.39 -14.73 -14.82
CA GLU A 9 0.83 -15.58 -13.70
C GLU A 9 2.34 -15.78 -13.80
N ILE A 10 3.09 -15.32 -12.80
CA ILE A 10 4.54 -15.48 -12.71
C ILE A 10 4.85 -16.57 -11.69
N ALA A 11 5.63 -17.56 -12.10
CA ALA A 11 6.00 -18.68 -11.24
C ALA A 11 6.67 -18.20 -9.95
N GLY A 12 6.09 -18.55 -8.80
CA GLY A 12 6.58 -18.15 -7.48
C GLY A 12 6.20 -16.73 -7.05
N ARG A 13 5.48 -15.95 -7.88
CA ARG A 13 4.96 -14.62 -7.54
C ARG A 13 3.43 -14.51 -7.69
N GLY A 14 2.79 -15.50 -8.29
CA GLY A 14 1.34 -15.51 -8.54
C GLY A 14 0.96 -14.49 -9.61
N ARG A 15 -0.21 -13.87 -9.44
CA ARG A 15 -0.70 -12.83 -10.35
C ARG A 15 0.21 -11.61 -10.30
N ALA A 16 0.52 -11.08 -11.46
CA ALA A 16 1.39 -9.92 -11.63
C ALA A 16 0.90 -9.02 -12.75
N LEU A 17 1.32 -7.75 -12.75
CA LEU A 17 1.12 -6.82 -13.86
C LEU A 17 2.41 -6.67 -14.67
N VAL A 18 2.30 -6.91 -15.98
CA VAL A 18 3.43 -6.90 -16.92
C VAL A 18 3.21 -5.84 -18.00
N ALA A 19 4.28 -5.13 -18.37
CA ALA A 19 4.27 -4.12 -19.42
C ALA A 19 3.95 -4.75 -20.79
N THR A 20 3.01 -4.15 -21.53
CA THR A 20 2.61 -4.62 -22.88
C THR A 20 3.38 -3.96 -24.02
N ARG A 21 4.23 -3.00 -23.68
CA ARG A 21 5.11 -2.22 -24.56
C ARG A 21 6.16 -1.53 -23.71
N GLY A 22 7.14 -0.88 -24.33
CA GLY A 22 7.99 0.08 -23.64
C GLY A 22 7.17 1.20 -22.96
N LEU A 23 7.48 1.47 -21.70
CA LEU A 23 6.86 2.51 -20.86
C LEU A 23 7.92 3.57 -20.54
N ARG A 24 7.53 4.84 -20.54
CA ARG A 24 8.44 5.96 -20.25
C ARG A 24 8.47 6.29 -18.76
N ALA A 25 9.57 6.87 -18.30
CA ALA A 25 9.66 7.44 -16.97
C ALA A 25 8.55 8.49 -16.75
N GLY A 26 7.93 8.49 -15.55
CA GLY A 26 6.81 9.35 -15.19
C GLY A 26 5.46 8.97 -15.82
N GLU A 27 5.42 8.02 -16.75
CA GLU A 27 4.19 7.61 -17.40
C GLU A 27 3.18 7.06 -16.38
N VAL A 28 1.93 7.54 -16.46
CA VAL A 28 0.83 7.03 -15.62
C VAL A 28 0.40 5.66 -16.13
N LEU A 29 0.73 4.63 -15.36
CA LEU A 29 0.49 3.23 -15.70
C LEU A 29 -0.91 2.76 -15.32
N LEU A 30 -1.41 3.26 -14.19
CA LEU A 30 -2.74 2.95 -13.65
C LEU A 30 -3.31 4.17 -12.95
N ARG A 31 -4.62 4.41 -13.15
CA ARG A 31 -5.46 5.19 -12.25
C ARG A 31 -6.54 4.25 -11.75
N ASP A 32 -6.60 4.01 -10.45
CA ASP A 32 -7.54 3.06 -9.86
C ASP A 32 -8.39 3.73 -8.78
N SER A 33 -9.67 3.41 -8.78
CA SER A 33 -10.62 3.85 -7.79
C SER A 33 -10.96 2.67 -6.87
N PRO A 34 -11.17 2.92 -5.57
CA PRO A 34 -11.31 1.84 -4.60
C PRO A 34 -12.63 1.09 -4.76
N LEU A 35 -12.60 -0.23 -4.52
CA LEU A 35 -13.79 -1.07 -4.34
C LEU A 35 -14.58 -0.60 -3.10
N LEU A 36 -13.86 -0.32 -2.03
CA LEU A 36 -14.37 0.23 -0.78
C LEU A 36 -13.30 1.07 -0.08
N VAL A 37 -13.77 2.00 0.76
CA VAL A 37 -12.95 2.84 1.65
C VAL A 37 -13.54 2.70 3.05
N TYR A 38 -12.67 2.65 4.06
CA TYR A 38 -13.06 2.65 5.46
C TYR A 38 -12.10 3.49 6.29
N GLU A 39 -12.64 4.26 7.23
CA GLU A 39 -11.85 5.19 8.05
C GLU A 39 -10.98 4.41 9.05
N GLU A 40 -9.75 4.88 9.28
CA GLU A 40 -8.93 4.43 10.40
C GLU A 40 -9.60 4.90 11.72
N ALA A 41 -9.56 4.09 12.77
CA ALA A 41 -10.34 4.35 13.98
C ALA A 41 -9.98 5.67 14.70
N GLU A 42 -8.69 5.99 14.88
CA GLU A 42 -8.23 7.25 15.48
C GLU A 42 -8.64 8.44 14.60
N ALA A 43 -8.46 8.33 13.28
CA ALA A 43 -8.85 9.36 12.32
C ALA A 43 -10.37 9.61 12.32
N ALA A 44 -11.17 8.56 12.31
CA ALA A 44 -12.63 8.65 12.41
C ALA A 44 -13.09 9.30 13.73
N GLU A 45 -12.43 8.96 14.84
CA GLU A 45 -12.76 9.47 16.17
C GLU A 45 -12.34 10.94 16.35
N SER A 46 -11.32 11.39 15.61
CA SER A 46 -10.92 12.80 15.58
C SER A 46 -11.94 13.70 14.87
N GLY A 47 -12.73 13.13 13.95
CA GLY A 47 -13.73 13.86 13.17
C GLY A 47 -13.13 14.92 12.25
N ALA A 48 -11.86 14.77 11.86
CA ALA A 48 -11.13 15.74 11.04
C ALA A 48 -11.44 15.64 9.53
N PHE A 49 -11.94 14.49 9.07
CA PHE A 49 -12.13 14.17 7.66
C PHE A 49 -13.62 13.99 7.31
N CYS A 50 -13.94 14.29 6.05
CA CYS A 50 -15.26 14.04 5.49
C CYS A 50 -15.45 12.53 5.25
N SER A 51 -16.46 11.90 5.86
CA SER A 51 -16.72 10.45 5.74
C SER A 51 -17.29 10.00 4.36
N HIS A 52 -16.97 10.74 3.30
CA HIS A 52 -17.30 10.40 1.92
C HIS A 52 -16.13 10.64 0.97
N CYS A 53 -15.60 11.87 0.94
CA CYS A 53 -14.49 12.23 0.06
C CYS A 53 -13.13 12.22 0.77
N GLU A 54 -13.11 11.96 2.08
CA GLU A 54 -11.93 11.88 2.94
C GLU A 54 -11.05 13.13 3.01
N ARG A 55 -11.57 14.27 2.52
CA ARG A 55 -10.89 15.56 2.63
C ARG A 55 -11.00 16.14 4.03
N LEU A 56 -10.04 16.97 4.40
CA LEU A 56 -10.09 17.73 5.65
C LEU A 56 -11.34 18.62 5.71
N LEU A 57 -12.08 18.51 6.82
CA LEU A 57 -13.26 19.35 7.09
C LEU A 57 -12.88 20.79 7.45
N SER A 58 -11.64 21.02 7.89
CA SER A 58 -11.12 22.35 8.23
C SER A 58 -10.73 23.19 7.01
N LEU A 59 -10.81 22.64 5.79
CA LEU A 59 -10.50 23.38 4.58
C LEU A 59 -11.44 24.59 4.39
N PRO A 60 -10.94 25.73 3.87
CA PRO A 60 -11.77 26.89 3.59
C PRO A 60 -12.92 26.59 2.64
N GLY A 61 -14.06 27.26 2.84
CA GLY A 61 -15.23 27.15 1.95
C GLY A 61 -16.02 25.84 2.08
N ARG A 62 -15.77 25.05 3.12
CA ARG A 62 -16.58 23.87 3.49
C ARG A 62 -17.61 24.23 4.55
N GLU A 63 -18.79 23.60 4.47
CA GLU A 63 -19.83 23.68 5.51
C GLU A 63 -20.01 22.27 6.05
N ALA A 64 -19.50 22.02 7.26
CA ALA A 64 -19.57 20.70 7.86
C ALA A 64 -21.02 20.32 8.17
N VAL A 65 -21.52 19.24 7.56
CA VAL A 65 -22.88 18.72 7.74
C VAL A 65 -22.80 17.37 8.44
N PRO A 66 -23.28 17.24 9.70
CA PRO A 66 -23.29 15.96 10.40
C PRO A 66 -24.40 15.04 9.86
N CYS A 67 -24.21 13.73 9.97
CA CYS A 67 -25.29 12.79 9.79
C CYS A 67 -26.40 13.03 10.83
N SER A 68 -27.66 13.04 10.41
CA SER A 68 -28.80 13.23 11.32
C SER A 68 -29.25 11.95 12.04
N ALA A 69 -28.76 10.78 11.61
CA ALA A 69 -29.19 9.47 12.10
C ALA A 69 -28.17 8.78 13.02
N CYS A 70 -26.89 9.14 12.93
CA CYS A 70 -25.84 8.64 13.83
C CYS A 70 -24.92 9.77 14.29
N GLU A 71 -24.26 9.55 15.42
CA GLU A 71 -23.30 10.49 15.97
C GLU A 71 -21.92 10.33 15.31
N GLY A 72 -21.17 11.42 15.22
CA GLY A 72 -19.76 11.49 14.81
C GLY A 72 -19.44 10.92 13.42
N VAL A 73 -20.34 11.16 12.47
CA VAL A 73 -20.08 11.08 11.03
C VAL A 73 -20.41 12.45 10.45
N THR A 74 -19.49 13.03 9.69
CA THR A 74 -19.60 14.40 9.19
C THR A 74 -19.14 14.50 7.75
N PHE A 75 -19.80 15.35 6.97
CA PHE A 75 -19.53 15.58 5.56
C PHE A 75 -19.10 17.03 5.33
N CYS A 76 -18.30 17.29 4.30
CA CYS A 76 -17.80 18.65 4.02
C CYS A 76 -18.82 19.59 3.35
N GLY A 77 -20.05 19.11 3.13
CA GLY A 77 -21.15 19.82 2.49
C GLY A 77 -22.27 18.88 2.06
N GLU A 78 -23.42 19.46 1.68
CA GLU A 78 -24.62 18.69 1.32
C GLU A 78 -24.40 17.73 0.16
N SER A 79 -23.62 18.12 -0.85
CA SER A 79 -23.29 17.23 -1.97
C SER A 79 -22.60 15.94 -1.52
N CYS A 80 -21.68 16.00 -0.54
CA CYS A 80 -21.06 14.80 0.01
C CYS A 80 -22.03 13.97 0.85
N LEU A 81 -22.91 14.61 1.64
CA LEU A 81 -23.94 13.90 2.40
C LEU A 81 -24.92 13.15 1.47
N GLU A 82 -25.36 13.80 0.40
CA GLU A 82 -26.27 13.21 -0.59
C GLU A 82 -25.64 12.02 -1.31
N SER A 83 -24.40 12.16 -1.79
CA SER A 83 -23.66 11.06 -2.42
C SER A 83 -23.45 9.90 -1.43
N ALA A 84 -23.05 10.19 -0.19
CA ALA A 84 -22.77 9.19 0.83
C ALA A 84 -23.99 8.32 1.17
N ARG A 85 -25.21 8.88 1.18
CA ARG A 85 -26.45 8.13 1.49
C ARG A 85 -26.72 6.95 0.55
N SER A 86 -26.16 6.98 -0.65
CA SER A 86 -26.26 5.89 -1.64
C SER A 86 -25.00 5.04 -1.77
N GLY A 87 -23.92 5.44 -1.09
CA GLY A 87 -22.61 4.81 -1.16
C GLY A 87 -22.00 4.66 0.23
N SER A 88 -20.97 5.47 0.53
CA SER A 88 -20.09 5.33 1.70
C SER A 88 -20.77 5.41 3.06
N HIS A 89 -21.97 6.00 3.17
CA HIS A 89 -22.72 6.12 4.42
C HIS A 89 -24.22 5.98 4.21
N ASN A 90 -24.64 4.86 3.62
CA ASN A 90 -26.06 4.52 3.52
C ASN A 90 -26.64 4.01 4.87
N ALA A 91 -27.94 3.69 4.90
CA ALA A 91 -28.64 3.28 6.11
C ALA A 91 -28.01 2.07 6.85
N ARG A 92 -27.43 1.11 6.11
CA ARG A 92 -26.77 -0.07 6.71
C ARG A 92 -25.45 0.32 7.35
N VAL A 93 -24.62 1.08 6.63
CA VAL A 93 -23.35 1.59 7.17
C VAL A 93 -23.60 2.45 8.40
N CYS A 94 -24.59 3.36 8.33
CA CYS A 94 -25.00 4.19 9.46
C CYS A 94 -25.39 3.36 10.70
N LYS A 95 -26.15 2.26 10.52
CA LYS A 95 -26.50 1.32 11.59
C LYS A 95 -25.25 0.62 12.14
N GLY A 96 -24.37 0.12 11.27
CA GLY A 96 -23.12 -0.53 11.65
C GLY A 96 -22.20 0.37 12.48
N ILE A 97 -22.01 1.62 12.05
CA ILE A 97 -21.22 2.63 12.80
C ILE A 97 -21.89 2.92 14.16
N THR A 98 -23.22 3.01 14.21
CA THR A 98 -23.95 3.20 15.48
C THR A 98 -23.76 2.02 16.44
N ALA A 99 -23.74 0.79 15.93
CA ALA A 99 -23.45 -0.41 16.72
C ALA A 99 -21.99 -0.40 17.20
N LEU A 100 -21.04 -0.07 16.32
CA LEU A 100 -19.62 0.00 16.66
C LEU A 100 -19.34 0.98 17.80
N LYS A 101 -19.99 2.15 17.80
CA LYS A 101 -19.86 3.13 18.88
C LYS A 101 -20.35 2.64 20.25
N LYS A 102 -21.30 1.70 20.26
CA LYS A 102 -21.82 1.10 21.50
C LYS A 102 -20.93 -0.05 21.97
N ARG A 103 -20.12 -0.64 21.09
CA ARG A 103 -19.20 -1.74 21.39
C ARG A 103 -18.07 -1.24 22.29
N LYS A 104 -17.98 -1.81 23.48
CA LYS A 104 -16.88 -1.56 24.43
C LYS A 104 -15.84 -2.66 24.30
N GLY A 105 -14.58 -2.34 24.60
CA GLY A 105 -13.49 -3.31 24.68
C GLY A 105 -12.69 -3.52 23.39
N PHE A 106 -13.20 -3.08 22.23
CA PHE A 106 -12.41 -3.13 21.00
C PHE A 106 -11.21 -2.18 21.09
N SER A 107 -10.03 -2.69 20.74
CA SER A 107 -8.83 -1.87 20.49
C SER A 107 -9.02 -0.96 19.27
N LEU A 108 -8.11 -0.02 19.02
CA LEU A 108 -8.14 0.80 17.81
C LEU A 108 -8.15 -0.07 16.54
N GLU A 109 -7.27 -1.07 16.50
CA GLU A 109 -7.18 -2.05 15.41
C GLU A 109 -8.51 -2.79 15.18
N ARG A 110 -9.14 -3.33 16.24
CA ARG A 110 -10.45 -4.01 16.10
C ARG A 110 -11.55 -3.06 15.65
N ARG A 111 -11.50 -1.78 16.03
CA ARG A 111 -12.44 -0.76 15.54
C ARG A 111 -12.19 -0.39 14.08
N THR A 112 -10.96 -0.44 13.59
CA THR A 112 -10.61 -0.27 12.18
C THR A 112 -11.11 -1.45 11.36
N LEU A 113 -10.82 -2.69 11.78
CA LEU A 113 -11.31 -3.91 11.11
C LEU A 113 -12.84 -4.02 11.13
N ALA A 114 -13.50 -3.57 12.19
CA ALA A 114 -14.96 -3.50 12.24
C ALA A 114 -15.53 -2.53 11.18
N ARG A 115 -14.85 -1.40 10.92
CA ARG A 115 -15.23 -0.46 9.85
C ARG A 115 -15.01 -1.07 8.47
N PHE A 116 -13.90 -1.78 8.26
CA PHE A 116 -13.68 -2.57 7.05
C PHE A 116 -14.83 -3.55 6.81
N LEU A 117 -15.19 -4.36 7.81
CA LEU A 117 -16.28 -5.34 7.68
C LEU A 117 -17.62 -4.68 7.40
N ILE A 118 -17.93 -3.54 8.04
CA ILE A 118 -19.14 -2.77 7.73
C ILE A 118 -19.16 -2.37 6.24
N ALA A 119 -18.04 -1.87 5.72
CA ALA A 119 -17.92 -1.46 4.32
C ALA A 119 -17.98 -2.64 3.35
N ALA A 120 -17.33 -3.76 3.68
CA ALA A 120 -17.27 -4.96 2.86
C ALA A 120 -18.63 -5.68 2.78
N TYR A 121 -19.32 -5.83 3.91
CA TYR A 121 -20.67 -6.41 3.90
C TYR A 121 -21.65 -5.48 3.20
N ASP A 122 -21.57 -4.16 3.35
CA ASP A 122 -22.40 -3.25 2.55
C ASP A 122 -22.09 -3.36 1.04
N LEU A 123 -20.81 -3.49 0.66
CA LEU A 123 -20.39 -3.71 -0.73
C LEU A 123 -21.10 -4.93 -1.34
N ALA A 124 -21.20 -6.04 -0.60
CA ALA A 124 -21.88 -7.25 -1.04
C ALA A 124 -23.33 -6.99 -1.48
N PHE A 125 -24.05 -6.08 -0.79
CA PHE A 125 -25.41 -5.70 -1.17
C PHE A 125 -25.47 -4.72 -2.33
N ARG A 126 -24.67 -3.66 -2.30
CA ARG A 126 -24.82 -2.54 -3.25
C ARG A 126 -24.19 -2.83 -4.61
N ASP A 127 -23.12 -3.62 -4.63
CA ASP A 127 -22.37 -3.94 -5.85
C ASP A 127 -21.72 -5.33 -5.74
N THR A 128 -22.50 -6.37 -6.06
CA THR A 128 -22.03 -7.75 -6.03
C THR A 128 -20.85 -7.98 -6.99
N LYS A 129 -20.70 -7.21 -8.08
CA LYS A 129 -19.57 -7.38 -8.99
C LYS A 129 -18.28 -6.86 -8.36
N ALA A 130 -18.32 -5.71 -7.71
CA ALA A 130 -17.20 -5.18 -6.94
C ALA A 130 -16.87 -6.08 -5.74
N PHE A 131 -17.88 -6.65 -5.08
CA PHE A 131 -17.66 -7.62 -4.01
C PHE A 131 -16.97 -8.91 -4.48
N VAL A 132 -17.35 -9.46 -5.64
CA VAL A 132 -16.65 -10.61 -6.23
C VAL A 132 -15.17 -10.28 -6.49
N LYS A 133 -14.86 -9.09 -7.02
CA LYS A 133 -13.46 -8.65 -7.20
C LYS A 133 -12.70 -8.56 -5.87
N LEU A 134 -13.35 -8.10 -4.80
CA LEU A 134 -12.76 -8.11 -3.46
C LEU A 134 -12.43 -9.54 -3.01
N LEU A 135 -13.34 -10.49 -3.24
CA LEU A 135 -13.14 -11.89 -2.87
C LEU A 135 -12.04 -12.59 -3.69
N GLU A 136 -11.78 -12.12 -4.91
CA GLU A 136 -10.69 -12.59 -5.77
C GLU A 136 -9.30 -12.12 -5.32
N LEU A 137 -9.18 -11.19 -4.38
CA LEU A 137 -7.87 -10.77 -3.84
C LEU A 137 -7.23 -11.89 -3.01
N GLU A 138 -5.90 -11.89 -2.98
CA GLU A 138 -5.11 -12.79 -2.13
C GLU A 138 -5.40 -12.49 -0.65
N GLY A 139 -5.25 -13.48 0.23
CA GLY A 139 -5.40 -13.21 1.65
C GLY A 139 -4.78 -14.29 2.52
N GLN A 140 -4.35 -13.89 3.70
CA GLN A 140 -3.73 -14.78 4.66
C GLN A 140 -4.62 -15.10 5.83
N GLU A 141 -4.53 -16.33 6.33
CA GLU A 141 -5.30 -16.77 7.48
C GLU A 141 -5.12 -15.81 8.66
N GLN A 142 -6.23 -15.53 9.32
CA GLN A 142 -6.29 -14.60 10.45
C GLN A 142 -6.50 -15.39 11.73
N GLU A 143 -6.07 -14.80 12.85
CA GLU A 143 -6.27 -15.39 14.17
C GLU A 143 -7.76 -15.72 14.43
N GLU A 144 -8.05 -16.97 14.79
CA GLU A 144 -9.43 -17.47 14.91
C GLU A 144 -10.26 -16.66 15.91
N GLU A 145 -9.67 -16.24 17.03
CA GLU A 145 -10.34 -15.46 18.07
C GLU A 145 -10.73 -14.06 17.57
N VAL A 146 -9.89 -13.45 16.73
CA VAL A 146 -10.16 -12.17 16.07
C VAL A 146 -11.33 -12.29 15.11
N VAL A 147 -11.32 -13.35 14.30
CA VAL A 147 -12.39 -13.62 13.34
C VAL A 147 -13.73 -13.83 14.07
N LYS A 148 -13.75 -14.62 15.16
CA LYS A 148 -14.95 -14.84 15.97
C LYS A 148 -15.49 -13.56 16.58
N GLU A 149 -14.63 -12.79 17.25
CA GLU A 149 -15.03 -11.54 17.92
C GLU A 149 -15.66 -10.54 16.93
N LEU A 150 -15.02 -10.36 15.78
CA LEU A 150 -15.51 -9.44 14.74
C LEU A 150 -16.74 -9.99 14.01
N HIS A 151 -16.83 -11.31 13.83
CA HIS A 151 -18.01 -11.96 13.25
C HIS A 151 -19.25 -11.76 14.14
N GLU A 152 -19.14 -11.96 15.46
CA GLU A 152 -20.22 -11.68 16.41
C GLU A 152 -20.71 -10.23 16.29
N PHE A 153 -19.78 -9.26 16.19
CA PHE A 153 -20.11 -7.86 15.98
C PHE A 153 -20.88 -7.64 14.67
N VAL A 154 -20.45 -8.23 13.56
CA VAL A 154 -21.14 -8.09 12.26
C VAL A 154 -22.54 -8.68 12.34
N VAL A 155 -22.72 -9.85 12.96
CA VAL A 155 -24.04 -10.47 13.16
C VAL A 155 -24.95 -9.56 13.99
N GLU A 156 -24.44 -8.91 15.03
CA GLU A 156 -25.20 -7.93 15.82
C GLU A 156 -25.59 -6.70 14.96
N ALA A 157 -24.65 -6.16 14.19
CA ALA A 157 -24.84 -4.96 13.40
C ALA A 157 -25.79 -5.16 12.20
N PHE A 158 -25.71 -6.32 11.55
CA PHE A 158 -26.40 -6.61 10.28
C PHE A 158 -27.48 -7.70 10.38
N GLY A 159 -27.56 -8.49 11.44
CA GLY A 159 -28.40 -9.70 11.51
C GLY A 159 -29.91 -9.47 11.42
N GLU A 160 -30.38 -8.25 11.67
CA GLU A 160 -31.79 -7.87 11.47
C GLU A 160 -32.12 -7.45 10.01
N LEU A 161 -31.13 -7.42 9.11
CA LEU A 161 -31.33 -7.04 7.72
C LEU A 161 -31.72 -8.27 6.90
N GLU A 162 -33.00 -8.37 6.55
CA GLU A 162 -33.66 -9.53 5.93
C GLU A 162 -33.13 -9.96 4.53
N ALA A 163 -32.08 -9.34 3.98
CA ALA A 163 -31.77 -9.43 2.55
C ALA A 163 -30.27 -9.53 2.19
N LEU A 164 -29.45 -10.17 3.02
CA LEU A 164 -28.03 -10.39 2.67
C LEU A 164 -27.90 -11.30 1.43
N PRO A 165 -27.21 -10.87 0.36
CA PRO A 165 -26.98 -11.72 -0.82
C PRO A 165 -26.03 -12.89 -0.56
N SER A 166 -25.17 -12.77 0.45
CA SER A 166 -24.26 -13.81 0.96
C SER A 166 -24.51 -14.02 2.45
N GLU A 167 -24.57 -15.26 2.90
CA GLU A 167 -24.72 -15.58 4.33
C GLU A 167 -23.57 -14.94 5.13
N ILE A 168 -23.90 -14.15 6.16
CA ILE A 168 -22.90 -13.72 7.15
C ILE A 168 -22.46 -14.99 7.87
N SER A 169 -21.28 -15.48 7.52
CA SER A 169 -20.70 -16.70 8.05
C SER A 169 -19.31 -16.40 8.59
N LEU A 170 -18.84 -17.26 9.51
CA LEU A 170 -17.50 -17.14 10.07
C LEU A 170 -16.43 -17.25 8.98
N GLU A 171 -16.66 -18.14 8.00
CA GLU A 171 -15.80 -18.32 6.82
C GLU A 171 -15.72 -17.04 5.97
N THR A 172 -16.86 -16.42 5.67
CA THR A 172 -16.87 -15.16 4.89
C THR A 172 -16.20 -14.03 5.66
N THR A 173 -16.46 -13.88 6.96
CA THR A 173 -15.79 -12.87 7.78
C THR A 173 -14.26 -13.08 7.82
N GLY A 174 -13.81 -14.32 8.06
CA GLY A 174 -12.38 -14.65 8.07
C GLY A 174 -11.73 -14.40 6.71
N GLY A 175 -12.40 -14.79 5.63
CA GLY A 175 -11.92 -14.54 4.27
C GLY A 175 -11.80 -13.04 3.95
N LEU A 176 -12.76 -12.21 4.37
CA LEU A 176 -12.67 -10.76 4.18
C LEU A 176 -11.49 -10.16 4.95
N LEU A 177 -11.31 -10.52 6.22
CA LEU A 177 -10.19 -10.03 7.04
C LEU A 177 -8.84 -10.46 6.47
N ALA A 178 -8.74 -11.69 5.96
CA ALA A 178 -7.56 -12.20 5.28
C ALA A 178 -7.14 -11.33 4.08
N ARG A 179 -8.12 -10.83 3.32
CA ARG A 179 -7.89 -9.99 2.14
C ARG A 179 -7.49 -8.58 2.53
N ASP A 180 -8.13 -8.03 3.56
CA ASP A 180 -7.76 -6.74 4.14
C ASP A 180 -6.29 -6.70 4.56
N ALA A 181 -5.86 -7.71 5.33
CA ALA A 181 -4.49 -7.82 5.84
C ALA A 181 -3.42 -7.72 4.74
N CYS A 182 -3.65 -8.32 3.56
CA CYS A 182 -2.66 -8.36 2.49
C CYS A 182 -2.83 -7.26 1.42
N ASN A 183 -3.97 -6.56 1.38
CA ASN A 183 -4.31 -5.68 0.26
C ASN A 183 -4.83 -4.30 0.65
N ALA A 184 -4.93 -3.98 1.95
CA ALA A 184 -5.35 -2.66 2.39
C ALA A 184 -4.28 -1.60 2.08
N PHE A 185 -4.66 -0.59 1.31
CA PHE A 185 -3.82 0.58 1.06
C PHE A 185 -4.15 1.65 2.09
N GLY A 186 -3.18 2.02 2.91
CA GLY A 186 -3.28 3.20 3.77
C GLY A 186 -3.35 4.47 2.92
N LEU A 187 -4.46 5.19 3.07
CA LEU A 187 -4.66 6.53 2.52
C LEU A 187 -4.17 7.54 3.56
N MET A 188 -3.17 8.34 3.21
CA MET A 188 -2.48 9.17 4.19
C MET A 188 -3.18 10.54 4.33
N ALA A 189 -3.17 11.08 5.54
CA ALA A 189 -3.62 12.45 5.82
C ALA A 189 -2.69 13.46 5.11
N PRO A 190 -3.15 14.66 4.73
CA PRO A 190 -2.31 15.66 4.07
C PRO A 190 -1.00 15.92 4.82
N SER A 191 0.09 16.03 4.06
CA SER A 191 1.42 16.28 4.61
C SER A 191 1.49 17.64 5.31
N LYS A 192 2.16 17.68 6.47
CA LYS A 192 2.52 18.90 7.18
C LYS A 192 4.00 18.86 7.49
N ALA A 193 4.69 19.98 7.25
CA ALA A 193 6.13 20.06 7.47
C ALA A 193 6.50 19.77 8.93
N GLY A 194 7.41 18.81 9.14
CA GLY A 194 7.89 18.41 10.47
C GLY A 194 6.94 17.54 11.30
N GLU A 195 5.86 17.01 10.68
CA GLU A 195 4.97 16.03 11.33
C GLU A 195 4.93 14.73 10.51
N GLU A 196 5.00 13.59 11.19
CA GLU A 196 4.77 12.29 10.58
C GLU A 196 3.35 12.22 9.99
N ARG A 197 3.21 11.80 8.73
CA ARG A 197 1.88 11.62 8.13
C ARG A 197 1.20 10.42 8.78
N LYS A 198 -0.02 10.61 9.25
CA LYS A 198 -0.88 9.53 9.74
C LYS A 198 -1.74 8.97 8.63
N VAL A 199 -2.14 7.71 8.76
CA VAL A 199 -3.20 7.12 7.94
C VAL A 199 -4.54 7.74 8.36
N ARG A 200 -5.35 8.20 7.40
CA ARG A 200 -6.71 8.71 7.67
C ARG A 200 -7.80 7.68 7.37
N ALA A 201 -7.53 6.80 6.41
CA ALA A 201 -8.44 5.78 5.95
C ALA A 201 -7.64 4.68 5.26
N TYR A 202 -8.29 3.56 5.00
CA TYR A 202 -7.77 2.49 4.17
C TYR A 202 -8.71 2.25 3.00
N ALA A 203 -8.17 1.65 1.94
CA ALA A 203 -8.91 1.35 0.74
C ALA A 203 -8.47 0.03 0.11
N MET A 204 -9.44 -0.68 -0.48
CA MET A 204 -9.21 -1.92 -1.22
C MET A 204 -9.34 -1.64 -2.71
N PHE A 205 -8.36 -2.07 -3.49
CA PHE A 205 -8.31 -1.81 -4.93
C PHE A 205 -8.30 -3.12 -5.71
N ALA A 206 -8.97 -3.17 -6.86
CA ALA A 206 -8.97 -4.39 -7.67
C ALA A 206 -7.69 -4.50 -8.50
N GLN A 207 -7.27 -3.40 -9.13
CA GLN A 207 -6.16 -3.43 -10.08
C GLN A 207 -4.85 -3.10 -9.37
N ALA A 208 -4.84 -2.13 -8.44
CA ALA A 208 -3.62 -1.77 -7.72
C ALA A 208 -3.09 -2.91 -6.82
N SER A 209 -3.96 -3.80 -6.33
CA SER A 209 -3.56 -4.99 -5.56
C SER A 209 -2.86 -6.08 -6.39
N MET A 210 -2.81 -5.94 -7.73
CA MET A 210 -2.11 -6.90 -8.59
C MET A 210 -0.63 -6.55 -8.81
N PHE A 211 -0.14 -5.42 -8.27
CA PHE A 211 1.28 -5.10 -8.32
C PHE A 211 2.02 -5.85 -7.22
N ASN A 212 3.00 -6.66 -7.62
CA ASN A 212 3.89 -7.33 -6.69
C ASN A 212 4.93 -6.38 -6.09
N HIS A 213 5.57 -6.85 -5.03
CA HIS A 213 6.65 -6.15 -4.36
C HIS A 213 8.01 -6.31 -5.07
N ASP A 214 8.80 -5.24 -5.13
CA ASP A 214 10.25 -5.31 -5.30
C ASP A 214 10.93 -4.27 -4.41
N CYS A 215 12.11 -4.57 -3.85
CA CYS A 215 12.87 -3.61 -3.03
C CYS A 215 13.60 -2.55 -3.88
N LEU A 216 13.71 -2.78 -5.19
CA LEU A 216 14.09 -1.81 -6.21
C LEU A 216 12.93 -1.66 -7.20
N PRO A 217 11.83 -1.02 -6.77
CA PRO A 217 10.63 -0.96 -7.60
C PRO A 217 10.87 -0.14 -8.86
N ASN A 218 10.13 -0.44 -9.92
CA ASN A 218 10.16 0.33 -11.16
C ASN A 218 8.95 1.26 -11.32
N ALA A 219 8.01 1.23 -10.36
CA ALA A 219 6.90 2.17 -10.25
C ALA A 219 6.61 2.53 -8.78
N CYS A 220 5.96 3.66 -8.53
CA CYS A 220 5.44 3.98 -7.21
C CYS A 220 4.01 4.55 -7.26
N ARG A 221 3.30 4.40 -6.14
CA ARG A 221 1.91 4.86 -5.98
C ARG A 221 1.87 6.29 -5.48
N PHE A 222 1.02 7.11 -6.08
CA PHE A 222 0.68 8.47 -5.66
C PHE A 222 -0.77 8.53 -5.24
N GLU A 223 -1.01 9.33 -4.21
CA GLU A 223 -2.33 9.79 -3.80
C GLU A 223 -2.31 11.32 -3.77
N TYR A 224 -3.40 11.93 -4.20
CA TYR A 224 -3.51 13.37 -4.26
C TYR A 224 -4.76 13.80 -3.51
N VAL A 225 -4.53 14.21 -2.27
CA VAL A 225 -5.57 14.51 -1.28
C VAL A 225 -5.96 15.99 -1.30
N ASP A 226 -7.11 16.30 -0.70
CA ASP A 226 -7.67 17.65 -0.56
C ASP A 226 -7.84 18.45 -1.86
N ARG A 227 -7.90 17.75 -3.00
CA ARG A 227 -8.21 18.37 -4.30
C ARG A 227 -9.69 18.68 -4.42
N ASP A 228 -10.02 19.71 -5.19
CA ASP A 228 -11.39 19.95 -5.61
C ASP A 228 -11.87 18.86 -6.58
N GLY A 229 -13.15 18.50 -6.47
CA GLY A 229 -13.75 17.41 -7.23
C GLY A 229 -13.63 16.02 -6.57
N GLU A 230 -13.88 15.00 -7.37
CA GLU A 230 -13.83 13.58 -7.01
C GLU A 230 -12.38 13.03 -7.09
N GLY A 231 -12.18 11.78 -6.66
CA GLY A 231 -10.88 11.09 -6.80
C GLY A 231 -9.84 11.42 -5.72
N ASN A 232 -10.28 11.88 -4.54
CA ASN A 232 -9.43 12.10 -3.36
C ASN A 232 -9.03 10.80 -2.63
N THR A 233 -9.58 9.68 -3.08
CA THR A 233 -9.28 8.31 -2.61
C THR A 233 -8.75 7.42 -3.73
N ASP A 234 -8.51 7.99 -4.92
CA ASP A 234 -7.94 7.25 -6.04
C ASP A 234 -6.43 7.13 -5.86
N VAL A 235 -5.87 6.05 -6.38
CA VAL A 235 -4.42 5.86 -6.48
C VAL A 235 -3.97 5.97 -7.93
N ILE A 236 -2.78 6.52 -8.11
CA ILE A 236 -2.14 6.69 -9.42
C ILE A 236 -0.77 6.02 -9.35
N VAL A 237 -0.50 5.07 -10.25
CA VAL A 237 0.81 4.43 -10.33
C VAL A 237 1.60 5.04 -11.48
N ARG A 238 2.82 5.50 -11.19
CA ARG A 238 3.73 6.11 -12.16
C ARG A 238 5.03 5.30 -12.25
N ALA A 239 5.56 5.16 -13.46
CA ALA A 239 6.87 4.56 -13.68
C ALA A 239 7.99 5.47 -13.14
N LEU A 240 9.00 4.88 -12.47
CA LEU A 240 10.16 5.62 -11.95
C LEU A 240 11.19 5.91 -13.05
N HIS A 241 11.34 4.96 -13.97
CA HIS A 241 12.23 5.00 -15.13
C HIS A 241 11.58 4.28 -16.30
N GLU A 242 12.30 4.15 -17.42
CA GLU A 242 11.83 3.35 -18.54
C GLU A 242 11.65 1.88 -18.12
N ILE A 243 10.59 1.25 -18.63
CA ILE A 243 10.27 -0.16 -18.37
C ILE A 243 10.11 -0.85 -19.72
N GLU A 244 10.88 -1.91 -19.94
CA GLU A 244 10.83 -2.70 -21.16
C GLU A 244 9.53 -3.48 -21.31
N GLU A 245 9.14 -3.77 -22.56
CA GLU A 245 8.02 -4.65 -22.84
C GLU A 245 8.27 -6.06 -22.26
N GLY A 246 7.27 -6.62 -21.59
CA GLY A 246 7.39 -7.93 -20.96
C GLY A 246 7.97 -7.92 -19.55
N SER A 247 8.47 -6.77 -19.07
CA SER A 247 8.91 -6.64 -17.69
C SER A 247 7.73 -6.53 -16.72
N GLU A 248 7.85 -7.20 -15.57
CA GLU A 248 6.92 -7.05 -14.45
C GLU A 248 7.04 -5.63 -13.89
N VAL A 249 5.90 -5.04 -13.55
CA VAL A 249 5.84 -3.75 -12.86
C VAL A 249 5.61 -4.02 -11.39
N CYS A 250 6.53 -3.51 -10.56
CA CYS A 250 6.54 -3.74 -9.12
C CYS A 250 6.49 -2.42 -8.36
N LEU A 251 5.82 -2.44 -7.21
CA LEU A 251 5.83 -1.37 -6.22
C LEU A 251 6.69 -1.78 -5.03
N SER A 252 7.16 -0.82 -4.22
CA SER A 252 7.59 -1.14 -2.86
C SER A 252 6.36 -1.12 -1.93
N TYR A 253 6.29 -2.07 -1.00
CA TYR A 253 5.17 -2.16 -0.04
C TYR A 253 5.43 -1.31 1.22
N PHE A 254 6.67 -0.86 1.40
CA PHE A 254 7.16 -0.03 2.50
C PHE A 254 8.14 1.02 1.95
N PRO A 255 8.60 1.99 2.78
CA PRO A 255 9.69 2.89 2.41
C PRO A 255 10.93 2.14 1.91
N ILE A 256 11.52 2.62 0.82
CA ILE A 256 12.60 1.89 0.12
C ILE A 256 13.92 1.89 0.91
N ASP A 257 14.08 2.77 1.90
CA ASP A 257 15.29 2.94 2.71
C ASP A 257 15.38 1.96 3.90
N TRP A 258 14.40 1.09 4.10
CA TRP A 258 14.42 0.09 5.17
C TRP A 258 15.57 -0.92 5.05
N ALA A 259 16.07 -1.40 6.20
CA ALA A 259 17.15 -2.39 6.28
C ALA A 259 16.69 -3.79 5.84
N TYR A 260 17.63 -4.63 5.40
CA TYR A 260 17.34 -5.98 4.85
C TYR A 260 16.47 -6.82 5.79
N GLY A 261 16.87 -6.94 7.06
CA GLY A 261 16.16 -7.75 8.06
C GLY A 261 14.72 -7.30 8.28
N ASP A 262 14.50 -5.99 8.40
CA ASP A 262 13.16 -5.40 8.58
C ASP A 262 12.26 -5.67 7.38
N ARG A 263 12.80 -5.49 6.16
CA ARG A 263 12.07 -5.75 4.91
C ARG A 263 11.67 -7.21 4.82
N GLN A 264 12.59 -8.15 5.05
CA GLN A 264 12.30 -9.57 4.96
C GLN A 264 11.30 -10.03 6.03
N THR A 265 11.45 -9.56 7.27
CA THR A 265 10.51 -9.84 8.36
C THR A 265 9.12 -9.34 8.01
N ARG A 266 8.98 -8.09 7.56
CA ARG A 266 7.70 -7.50 7.15
C ARG A 266 7.02 -8.29 6.04
N LEU A 267 7.76 -8.69 5.01
CA LEU A 267 7.20 -9.46 3.89
C LEU A 267 6.78 -10.87 4.31
N HIS A 268 7.55 -11.49 5.20
CA HIS A 268 7.21 -12.81 5.70
C HIS A 268 5.99 -12.79 6.62
N GLU A 269 5.95 -11.87 7.59
CA GLU A 269 4.89 -11.85 8.61
C GLU A 269 3.54 -11.36 8.06
N GLU A 270 3.53 -10.40 7.14
CA GLU A 270 2.26 -9.82 6.64
C GLU A 270 1.83 -10.29 5.24
N TYR A 271 2.81 -10.70 4.42
CA TYR A 271 2.58 -11.11 3.04
C TYR A 271 2.99 -12.56 2.77
N GLY A 272 3.59 -13.27 3.74
CA GLY A 272 3.95 -14.69 3.69
C GLY A 272 4.94 -15.08 2.62
N PHE A 273 5.83 -14.17 2.21
CA PHE A 273 6.89 -14.50 1.27
C PHE A 273 8.22 -13.86 1.63
N TRP A 274 9.31 -14.47 1.16
CA TRP A 274 10.67 -13.94 1.25
C TRP A 274 11.07 -13.29 -0.07
N CYS A 275 11.54 -12.05 -0.04
CA CYS A 275 11.93 -11.34 -1.25
C CYS A 275 13.26 -11.84 -1.79
N LYS A 276 13.33 -12.06 -3.11
CA LYS A 276 14.52 -12.54 -3.83
C LYS A 276 14.94 -11.58 -4.95
N CYS A 277 14.61 -10.28 -4.83
CA CYS A 277 15.01 -9.26 -5.78
C CYS A 277 16.54 -9.07 -5.80
N ALA A 278 17.05 -8.33 -6.79
CA ALA A 278 18.50 -8.08 -6.95
C ALA A 278 19.13 -7.51 -5.67
N ARG A 279 18.50 -6.48 -5.07
CA ARG A 279 18.95 -5.90 -3.80
C ARG A 279 19.02 -6.91 -2.66
N CYS A 280 17.96 -7.71 -2.48
CA CYS A 280 17.94 -8.71 -1.41
C CYS A 280 18.97 -9.81 -1.59
N LYS A 281 19.35 -10.16 -2.83
CA LYS A 281 20.43 -11.13 -3.07
C LYS A 281 21.77 -10.58 -2.61
N VAL A 282 22.10 -9.36 -3.01
CA VAL A 282 23.36 -8.69 -2.62
C VAL A 282 23.41 -8.51 -1.10
N GLU A 283 22.37 -7.90 -0.50
CA GLU A 283 22.35 -7.62 0.93
C GLU A 283 22.33 -8.89 1.81
N SER A 284 21.86 -10.03 1.28
CA SER A 284 21.88 -11.30 2.04
C SER A 284 23.28 -11.91 2.21
N GLU A 285 24.25 -11.45 1.42
CA GLU A 285 25.65 -11.90 1.47
C GLU A 285 26.53 -10.98 2.33
N TRP A 286 25.99 -9.83 2.73
CA TRP A 286 26.66 -8.94 3.67
C TRP A 286 26.78 -9.68 5.00
N LYS A 287 28.03 -9.92 5.42
CA LYS A 287 28.28 -10.47 6.75
C LYS A 287 27.79 -9.45 7.76
N ASP A 288 27.04 -9.91 8.76
CA ASP A 288 26.69 -9.11 9.94
C ASP A 288 28.00 -8.76 10.69
N GLU A 289 28.74 -7.76 10.20
CA GLU A 289 29.92 -7.21 10.87
C GLU A 289 29.53 -6.30 12.06
N ASP A 290 28.23 -6.18 12.36
CA ASP A 290 27.65 -5.40 13.46
C ASP A 290 26.94 -6.26 14.54
N GLU A 291 27.24 -7.56 14.66
CA GLU A 291 27.08 -8.26 15.95
C GLU A 291 28.39 -8.15 16.75
N GLY A 292 28.65 -6.94 17.24
CA GLY A 292 29.69 -6.68 18.23
C GLY A 292 29.41 -7.45 19.53
N GLU A 293 30.40 -8.24 19.93
CA GLU A 293 30.64 -8.85 21.24
C GLU A 293 29.87 -8.19 22.40
N ASP A 294 28.85 -8.86 22.95
CA ASP A 294 28.46 -8.87 24.37
C ASP A 294 27.21 -9.75 24.60
N ASP A 295 27.36 -11.09 24.67
CA ASP A 295 26.65 -11.90 25.67
C ASP A 295 27.29 -13.30 25.80
N GLU A 296 28.27 -13.43 26.71
CA GLU A 296 28.59 -14.72 27.30
C GLU A 296 27.46 -15.11 28.27
N GLY A 297 26.44 -15.78 27.75
CA GLY A 297 25.32 -16.31 28.53
C GLY A 297 24.80 -17.64 27.98
N GLU A 298 25.37 -18.75 28.45
CA GLU A 298 24.91 -20.11 28.16
C GLU A 298 23.40 -20.31 28.41
N SER A 299 22.66 -20.80 27.41
CA SER A 299 21.57 -21.77 27.62
C SER A 299 21.22 -22.50 26.33
N ASP A 300 21.48 -23.81 26.33
CA ASP A 300 21.07 -24.82 25.35
C ASP A 300 19.62 -24.71 24.87
N GLY A 301 19.42 -24.98 23.58
CA GLY A 301 18.12 -25.17 22.95
C GLY A 301 18.22 -25.47 21.45
N GLU A 302 18.74 -26.66 21.11
CA GLU A 302 18.86 -27.18 19.75
C GLU A 302 17.55 -27.08 18.94
N LEU A 303 17.60 -26.46 17.76
CA LEU A 303 16.66 -26.73 16.68
C LEU A 303 17.43 -27.22 15.45
N GLU A 304 17.53 -28.54 15.34
CA GLU A 304 17.93 -29.23 14.12
C GLU A 304 16.87 -29.00 13.02
N VAL A 305 17.24 -28.29 11.96
CA VAL A 305 16.58 -28.42 10.65
C VAL A 305 17.42 -29.39 9.81
N GLY A 306 16.93 -30.62 9.75
CA GLY A 306 17.56 -31.73 9.03
C GLY A 306 17.64 -31.47 7.52
N ALA A 307 18.86 -31.34 7.03
CA ALA A 307 19.18 -31.50 5.62
C ALA A 307 18.99 -32.97 5.22
N SER A 308 18.11 -33.23 4.25
CA SER A 308 18.09 -34.50 3.53
C SER A 308 18.60 -34.32 2.10
N ASP A 309 19.83 -34.80 1.93
CA ASP A 309 20.43 -35.46 0.78
C ASP A 309 19.63 -35.51 -0.54
N VAL A 310 20.09 -34.73 -1.52
CA VAL A 310 20.03 -35.11 -2.94
C VAL A 310 21.40 -34.89 -3.58
N GLY A 311 22.23 -35.93 -3.47
CA GLY A 311 23.07 -36.50 -4.52
C GLY A 311 23.59 -35.55 -5.61
N ALA A 312 24.86 -35.17 -5.49
CA ALA A 312 25.65 -34.49 -6.49
C ALA A 312 25.65 -35.21 -7.86
N GLY A 313 24.95 -34.63 -8.83
CA GLY A 313 25.13 -34.87 -10.25
C GLY A 313 25.94 -33.74 -10.88
N LYS A 314 27.24 -33.99 -11.10
CA LYS A 314 28.18 -33.09 -11.75
C LYS A 314 27.71 -32.74 -13.16
N VAL A 315 27.26 -31.50 -13.38
CA VAL A 315 27.15 -30.90 -14.71
C VAL A 315 28.17 -29.77 -14.77
N THR A 316 29.14 -29.93 -15.67
CA THR A 316 30.23 -29.00 -15.92
C THR A 316 29.70 -27.75 -16.62
N SER A 317 29.71 -26.61 -15.96
CA SER A 317 29.58 -25.29 -16.57
C SER A 317 30.98 -24.75 -16.90
N GLU A 318 31.41 -24.94 -18.14
CA GLU A 318 32.38 -24.03 -18.76
C GLU A 318 31.55 -22.97 -19.50
N ASP A 319 31.22 -21.88 -18.81
CA ASP A 319 31.31 -20.50 -19.32
C ASP A 319 30.83 -19.56 -18.21
N ALA A 320 31.76 -19.14 -17.35
CA ALA A 320 31.55 -18.03 -16.43
C ALA A 320 32.60 -16.98 -16.80
N GLY A 321 32.19 -16.04 -17.64
CA GLY A 321 32.87 -14.75 -17.71
C GLY A 321 32.80 -14.12 -16.33
N SER A 322 33.96 -13.71 -15.82
CA SER A 322 34.08 -12.85 -14.65
C SER A 322 33.22 -11.60 -14.87
N VAL A 323 32.19 -11.44 -14.05
CA VAL A 323 31.51 -10.15 -13.87
C VAL A 323 32.04 -9.61 -12.56
N ASP A 324 32.58 -8.40 -12.60
CA ASP A 324 33.18 -7.72 -11.46
C ASP A 324 32.10 -7.41 -10.41
N ASP A 325 32.29 -7.88 -9.17
CA ASP A 325 31.33 -7.75 -8.06
C ASP A 325 31.08 -6.28 -7.61
N ASP A 326 31.88 -5.33 -8.10
CA ASP A 326 31.80 -3.91 -7.71
C ASP A 326 30.76 -3.08 -8.52
N GLU A 327 30.32 -3.53 -9.71
CA GLU A 327 29.39 -2.75 -10.54
C GLU A 327 27.92 -2.81 -10.04
N ASP A 328 27.50 -3.92 -9.44
CA ASP A 328 26.11 -4.13 -8.98
C ASP A 328 25.80 -3.37 -7.67
N ASP A 329 26.78 -3.21 -6.78
CA ASP A 329 26.59 -2.45 -5.52
C ASP A 329 26.44 -0.94 -5.79
N PHE A 330 27.23 -0.42 -6.74
CA PHE A 330 27.16 0.98 -7.17
C PHE A 330 25.81 1.33 -7.81
N GLY A 331 25.21 0.41 -8.58
CA GLY A 331 23.90 0.59 -9.19
C GLY A 331 22.76 0.76 -8.17
N HIS A 332 22.84 0.06 -7.04
CA HIS A 332 21.85 0.17 -5.95
C HIS A 332 21.98 1.50 -5.21
N ALA A 333 23.20 1.97 -4.93
CA ALA A 333 23.43 3.26 -4.28
C ALA A 333 22.85 4.44 -5.09
N ILE A 334 23.05 4.43 -6.41
CA ILE A 334 22.50 5.45 -7.31
C ILE A 334 20.96 5.44 -7.29
N PHE A 335 20.34 4.25 -7.20
CA PHE A 335 18.89 4.13 -7.12
C PHE A 335 18.33 4.93 -5.95
N PHE A 336 18.93 4.82 -4.75
CA PHE A 336 18.46 5.55 -3.57
C PHE A 336 18.66 7.06 -3.70
N VAL A 337 19.83 7.53 -4.16
CA VAL A 337 20.05 8.97 -4.33
C VAL A 337 19.05 9.58 -5.31
N LYS A 338 18.67 8.82 -6.35
CA LYS A 338 17.72 9.28 -7.37
C LYS A 338 16.25 9.17 -6.95
N TYR A 339 15.86 8.10 -6.25
CA TYR A 339 14.46 7.77 -6.02
C TYR A 339 14.01 7.86 -4.57
N LEU A 340 14.91 8.07 -3.60
CA LEU A 340 14.54 8.39 -2.23
C LEU A 340 14.31 9.90 -2.08
N CYS A 341 13.28 10.29 -1.34
CA CYS A 341 12.98 11.68 -1.04
C CYS A 341 14.09 12.28 -0.15
N PRO A 342 14.65 13.46 -0.49
CA PRO A 342 15.71 14.10 0.29
C PRO A 342 15.20 14.77 1.58
N VAL A 343 13.88 14.86 1.77
CA VAL A 343 13.30 15.43 2.98
C VAL A 343 13.55 14.46 4.15
N GLU A 344 14.23 14.95 5.18
CA GLU A 344 14.56 14.19 6.40
C GLU A 344 13.31 13.49 6.97
N GLU A 345 13.46 12.23 7.38
CA GLU A 345 12.40 11.36 7.93
C GLU A 345 11.19 11.14 6.99
N CYS A 346 11.28 11.48 5.70
CA CYS A 346 10.17 11.29 4.77
C CYS A 346 9.99 9.83 4.32
N GLY A 347 11.08 9.14 3.96
CA GLY A 347 11.07 7.77 3.42
C GLY A 347 10.30 7.58 2.09
N GLY A 348 9.79 8.66 1.50
CA GLY A 348 8.97 8.61 0.29
C GLY A 348 9.78 8.31 -0.97
N THR A 349 9.12 7.77 -1.99
CA THR A 349 9.72 7.48 -3.30
C THR A 349 9.42 8.60 -4.28
N MET A 350 10.46 9.11 -4.92
CA MET A 350 10.41 10.13 -5.96
C MET A 350 10.07 9.47 -7.31
N ALA A 351 9.19 10.07 -8.09
CA ALA A 351 8.99 9.69 -9.49
C ALA A 351 8.92 10.93 -10.38
N PRO A 352 9.32 10.84 -11.66
CA PRO A 352 9.13 11.94 -12.59
C PRO A 352 7.66 12.32 -12.70
N LEU A 353 7.42 13.61 -12.95
CA LEU A 353 6.09 14.12 -13.18
C LEU A 353 5.46 13.53 -14.45
N PRO A 354 4.12 13.48 -14.57
CA PRO A 354 3.46 12.87 -15.72
C PRO A 354 3.79 13.63 -17.00
N PRO A 355 4.09 12.95 -18.12
CA PRO A 355 4.38 13.62 -19.38
C PRO A 355 3.24 14.57 -19.80
N GLY A 356 3.55 15.86 -19.98
CA GLY A 356 2.58 16.90 -20.39
C GLY A 356 1.86 17.62 -19.23
N GLU A 357 1.97 17.13 -17.98
CA GLU A 357 1.61 17.88 -16.78
C GLU A 357 2.89 18.52 -16.24
N LEU A 358 3.09 19.81 -16.56
CA LEU A 358 4.11 20.77 -16.05
C LEU A 358 5.04 21.40 -17.10
N ASP A 359 4.87 21.05 -18.39
CA ASP A 359 5.50 21.74 -19.54
C ASP A 359 5.22 23.27 -19.57
N ALA A 360 4.18 23.73 -18.86
CA ALA A 360 3.80 25.13 -18.76
C ALA A 360 4.54 25.93 -17.65
N GLN A 361 5.27 25.26 -16.73
CA GLN A 361 5.93 25.88 -15.57
C GLN A 361 7.46 25.74 -15.58
N GLY A 362 8.05 25.03 -16.54
CA GLY A 362 9.50 24.86 -16.66
C GLY A 362 10.12 23.84 -15.70
N LEU A 363 9.32 22.85 -15.26
CA LEU A 363 9.73 21.77 -14.34
C LEU A 363 10.01 20.45 -15.07
N GLU A 364 10.48 20.53 -16.32
CA GLU A 364 10.92 19.35 -17.08
C GLU A 364 12.09 18.69 -16.34
N GLY A 365 12.05 17.36 -16.19
CA GLY A 365 13.04 16.59 -15.41
C GLY A 365 12.74 16.47 -13.92
N SER A 366 11.90 17.35 -13.35
CA SER A 366 11.57 17.31 -11.93
C SER A 366 10.88 16.01 -11.50
N MET A 367 11.18 15.60 -10.26
CA MET A 367 10.57 14.45 -9.60
C MET A 367 9.72 14.89 -8.43
N GLU A 368 8.62 14.19 -8.18
CA GLU A 368 7.71 14.43 -7.06
C GLU A 368 7.72 13.22 -6.11
N CYS A 369 7.84 13.50 -4.82
CA CYS A 369 7.74 12.53 -3.74
C CYS A 369 6.30 12.04 -3.57
N ASN A 370 6.11 10.73 -3.58
CA ASN A 370 4.79 10.12 -3.41
C ASN A 370 4.20 10.21 -2.00
N TYR A 371 5.03 10.57 -1.02
CA TYR A 371 4.65 10.65 0.38
C TYR A 371 4.43 12.09 0.84
N CYS A 372 5.41 12.98 0.69
CA CYS A 372 5.27 14.36 1.19
C CYS A 372 4.85 15.37 0.12
N GLY A 373 4.87 14.99 -1.16
CA GLY A 373 4.60 15.89 -2.30
C GLY A 373 5.74 16.88 -2.59
N HIS A 374 6.91 16.72 -1.96
CA HIS A 374 8.10 17.52 -2.28
C HIS A 374 8.48 17.31 -3.75
N VAL A 375 8.78 18.40 -4.45
CA VAL A 375 9.25 18.38 -5.83
C VAL A 375 10.73 18.73 -5.82
N ARG A 376 11.56 17.85 -6.41
CA ARG A 376 12.99 18.05 -6.60
C ARG A 376 13.28 18.31 -8.07
N SER A 377 13.99 19.39 -8.36
CA SER A 377 14.48 19.73 -9.69
C SER A 377 15.78 18.99 -10.05
N ASP A 378 16.11 18.94 -11.35
CA ASP A 378 17.38 18.38 -11.82
C ASP A 378 18.60 19.13 -11.25
N GLU A 379 18.49 20.45 -11.04
CA GLU A 379 19.54 21.26 -10.43
C GLU A 379 19.78 20.85 -8.96
N GLU A 380 18.70 20.61 -8.21
CA GLU A 380 18.79 20.12 -6.83
C GLU A 380 19.35 18.70 -6.78
N PHE A 381 18.95 17.83 -7.71
CA PHE A 381 19.48 16.47 -7.79
C PHE A 381 21.00 16.44 -8.05
N HIS A 382 21.51 17.26 -8.97
CA HIS A 382 22.97 17.32 -9.20
C HIS A 382 23.73 17.84 -7.98
N ARG A 383 23.17 18.81 -7.25
CA ARG A 383 23.76 19.28 -5.99
C ARG A 383 23.79 18.17 -4.94
N ASP A 384 22.73 17.39 -4.81
CA ASP A 384 22.68 16.24 -3.90
C ASP A 384 23.78 15.20 -4.25
N LEU A 385 24.01 14.93 -5.56
CA LEU A 385 25.08 14.03 -6.02
C LEU A 385 26.49 14.54 -5.65
N GLU A 386 26.75 15.84 -5.83
CA GLU A 386 28.01 16.48 -5.45
C GLU A 386 28.26 16.36 -3.94
N GLU A 387 27.24 16.59 -3.11
CA GLU A 387 27.32 16.48 -1.65
C GLU A 387 27.62 15.05 -1.17
N HIS A 388 27.13 14.03 -1.89
CA HIS A 388 27.38 12.62 -1.59
C HIS A 388 28.66 12.06 -2.24
N GLY A 389 29.44 12.90 -2.93
CA GLY A 389 30.70 12.48 -3.56
C GLY A 389 30.53 11.51 -4.73
N MET A 390 29.35 11.50 -5.38
CA MET A 390 29.00 10.58 -6.48
C MET A 390 29.19 11.20 -7.87
N VAL A 391 30.09 12.18 -8.01
CA VAL A 391 30.39 12.83 -9.30
C VAL A 391 31.81 12.44 -9.71
N ASP A 392 31.93 11.78 -10.87
CA ASP A 392 33.23 11.53 -11.50
C ASP A 392 33.82 12.86 -12.03
N ASP A 393 35.12 13.09 -11.76
CA ASP A 393 35.94 14.20 -12.31
C ASP A 393 36.15 14.12 -13.84
#